data_AF-A0A6J4KWQ4-F1
#
_entry.id   AF-A0A6J4KWQ4-F1
#
_cell.length_a   1.000
_cell.length_b   1.000
_cell.length_c   1.000
_cell.angle_alpha   90.00
_cell.angle_beta   90.00
_cell.angle_gamma   90.00
#
_symmetry.space_group_name_H-M   'P 1'
#
loop_
_entity.id
_entity.type
_entity.pdbx_description
1 polymer ?
#
loop_
_entity_poly.entity_id
_entity_poly.type
_entity_poly.pdbx_seq_one_letter_code
_entity_poly.pdbx_strand_id
1 'polypeptide(L)'
;FAPSTSHRNAFLDINGYYANQFKTGRKPVLHGDELVVTHRIQKVTTKPLIQTSVMRATQSGSTTPPRNTVEVMSILKAPATVTLNVGGTTKTVEAPAGVSQFTLPLTTGTISAKATRSGQSVATVTSPHKVVSSINYWNLQYYAATSRENPTR
;
A
#
# COMPACT_ATOMS: atom_id res chain seq x y z
N PHE A 1 -6.16 3.74 -19.20
CA PHE A 1 -6.36 4.99 -18.46
C PHE A 1 -6.46 4.65 -16.98
N ALA A 2 -5.70 5.32 -16.11
CA ALA A 2 -5.79 5.17 -14.65
C ALA A 2 -5.95 6.57 -14.04
N PRO A 3 -6.72 6.73 -12.95
CA PRO A 3 -7.06 8.06 -12.41
C PRO A 3 -5.87 8.75 -11.73
N SER A 4 -4.77 8.04 -11.48
CA SER A 4 -3.52 8.60 -10.93
C SER A 4 -2.29 7.87 -11.48
N THR A 5 -1.23 8.61 -11.82
CA THR A 5 0.03 8.05 -12.31
C THR A 5 0.75 7.19 -11.26
N SER A 6 0.69 7.56 -9.99
CA SER A 6 1.47 6.93 -8.90
C SER A 6 0.65 6.03 -7.96
N HIS A 7 -0.67 6.11 -8.08
CA HIS A 7 -1.61 5.35 -7.23
C HIS A 7 -2.56 4.49 -8.04
N ARG A 8 -2.62 4.75 -9.35
CA ARG A 8 -3.51 4.10 -10.31
C ARG A 8 -4.92 4.01 -9.74
N ASN A 9 -5.53 2.82 -9.66
CA ASN A 9 -6.89 2.66 -9.11
C ASN A 9 -6.96 2.40 -7.60
N ALA A 10 -5.82 2.22 -6.90
CA ALA A 10 -5.81 1.77 -5.51
C ALA A 10 -6.67 2.65 -4.56
N PHE A 11 -6.55 3.97 -4.68
CA PHE A 11 -7.37 4.88 -3.86
C PHE A 11 -8.83 4.95 -4.32
N LEU A 12 -9.11 4.68 -5.60
CA LEU A 12 -10.49 4.57 -6.08
C LEU A 12 -11.18 3.33 -5.49
N ASP A 13 -10.48 2.19 -5.46
CA ASP A 13 -10.97 0.96 -4.85
C ASP A 13 -11.25 1.12 -3.35
N ILE A 14 -10.30 1.70 -2.60
CA ILE A 14 -10.48 2.02 -1.17
C ILE A 14 -11.68 2.94 -0.96
N ASN A 15 -11.78 4.03 -1.73
CA ASN A 15 -12.90 4.96 -1.64
C ASN A 15 -14.23 4.29 -1.98
N GLY A 16 -14.26 3.39 -2.97
CA GLY A 16 -15.45 2.64 -3.34
C GLY A 16 -16.02 1.83 -2.17
N TYR A 17 -15.14 1.15 -1.43
CA TYR A 17 -15.53 0.41 -0.21
C TYR A 17 -16.15 1.34 0.84
N TYR A 18 -15.41 2.38 1.25
CA TYR A 18 -15.85 3.25 2.35
C TYR A 18 -17.01 4.17 1.97
N ALA A 19 -17.14 4.60 0.71
CA ALA A 19 -18.27 5.36 0.24
C ALA A 19 -19.56 4.52 0.25
N ASN A 20 -19.50 3.24 -0.14
CA ASN A 20 -20.64 2.34 -0.03
C ASN A 20 -21.04 2.12 1.43
N GLN A 21 -20.06 1.92 2.31
CA GLN A 21 -20.30 1.77 3.75
C GLN A 21 -20.98 3.01 4.34
N PHE A 22 -20.46 4.19 4.02
CA PHE A 22 -21.01 5.46 4.49
C PHE A 22 -22.45 5.68 4.01
N LYS A 23 -22.71 5.44 2.72
CA LYS A 23 -24.04 5.65 2.11
C LYS A 23 -25.11 4.70 2.63
N THR A 24 -24.73 3.47 2.95
CA THR A 24 -25.69 2.41 3.36
C THR A 24 -25.75 2.19 4.86
N GLY A 25 -24.79 2.74 5.61
CA GLY A 25 -24.61 2.48 7.05
C GLY A 25 -24.20 1.04 7.37
N ARG A 26 -23.87 0.21 6.37
CA ARG A 26 -23.57 -1.22 6.51
C ARG A 26 -22.27 -1.58 5.82
N LYS A 27 -21.57 -2.60 6.32
CA LYS A 27 -20.37 -3.12 5.64
C LYS A 27 -20.76 -3.63 4.24
N PRO A 28 -20.05 -3.24 3.17
CA PRO A 28 -20.34 -3.74 1.82
C PRO A 28 -20.20 -5.27 1.75
N VAL A 29 -21.06 -5.90 0.96
CA VAL A 29 -20.90 -7.33 0.64
C VAL A 29 -19.68 -7.47 -0.29
N LEU A 30 -18.71 -8.27 0.13
CA LEU A 30 -17.46 -8.49 -0.60
C LEU A 30 -17.59 -9.71 -1.51
N HIS A 31 -17.54 -9.49 -2.83
CA HIS A 31 -17.59 -10.55 -3.83
C HIS A 31 -16.21 -11.11 -4.20
N GLY A 32 -15.14 -10.43 -3.81
CA GLY A 32 -13.75 -10.79 -4.10
C GLY A 32 -12.81 -10.36 -3.00
N ASP A 33 -11.57 -10.81 -3.11
CA ASP A 33 -10.47 -10.44 -2.23
C ASP A 33 -9.60 -9.40 -2.92
N GLU A 34 -9.10 -8.43 -2.17
CA GLU A 34 -8.21 -7.37 -2.66
C GLU A 34 -7.12 -7.08 -1.64
N LEU A 35 -5.92 -6.83 -2.15
CA LEU A 35 -4.79 -6.30 -1.39
C LEU A 35 -4.39 -4.96 -1.98
N VAL A 36 -4.25 -3.97 -1.12
CA VAL A 36 -3.70 -2.66 -1.46
C VAL A 36 -2.43 -2.43 -0.66
N VAL A 37 -1.35 -2.07 -1.34
CA VAL A 37 -0.08 -1.72 -0.72
C VAL A 37 0.14 -0.23 -0.87
N THR A 38 0.53 0.44 0.21
CA THR A 38 0.95 1.84 0.18
C THR A 38 2.31 2.01 0.84
N HIS A 39 3.18 2.82 0.24
CA HIS A 39 4.54 3.05 0.75
C HIS A 39 5.18 4.30 0.12
N ARG A 40 6.27 4.79 0.72
CA ARG A 40 7.18 5.73 0.02
C ARG A 40 8.24 4.96 -0.77
N ILE A 41 8.88 5.61 -1.74
CA ILE A 41 10.01 5.04 -2.49
C ILE A 41 11.37 5.37 -1.87
N GLN A 42 11.38 6.10 -0.76
CA GLN A 42 12.59 6.52 -0.04
C GLN A 42 12.25 6.70 1.43
N LYS A 43 13.26 6.67 2.30
CA LYS A 43 13.09 7.06 3.70
C LYS A 43 12.97 8.58 3.79
N VAL A 44 12.24 9.04 4.80
CA VAL A 44 12.09 10.47 5.09
C VAL A 44 13.44 11.15 5.30
N THR A 45 14.39 10.44 5.89
CA THR A 45 15.73 10.95 6.21
C THR A 45 16.74 10.76 5.07
N THR A 46 16.36 10.20 3.92
CA THR A 46 17.26 10.04 2.78
C THR A 46 17.69 11.40 2.25
N LYS A 47 19.01 11.64 2.18
CA LYS A 47 19.58 12.87 1.63
C LYS A 47 19.62 12.80 0.10
N PRO A 48 19.05 13.77 -0.62
CA PRO A 48 19.16 13.84 -2.07
C PRO A 48 20.55 14.26 -2.53
N LEU A 49 20.95 13.81 -3.71
CA LEU A 49 22.27 14.09 -4.30
C LEU A 49 22.38 15.49 -4.91
N ILE A 50 21.30 16.00 -5.51
CA ILE A 50 21.30 17.24 -6.29
C ILE A 50 20.63 18.39 -5.53
N GLN A 51 19.53 18.08 -4.82
CA GLN A 51 18.76 19.11 -4.12
C GLN A 51 19.54 19.70 -2.94
N THR A 52 19.78 21.02 -2.99
CA THR A 52 20.58 21.77 -2.01
C THR A 52 19.88 22.01 -0.67
N SER A 53 18.54 21.96 -0.65
CA SER A 53 17.74 22.08 0.56
C SER A 53 16.48 21.23 0.48
N VAL A 54 16.23 20.41 1.51
CA VAL A 54 15.00 19.62 1.61
C VAL A 54 13.85 20.47 2.08
N MET A 55 12.66 20.23 1.53
CA MET A 55 11.44 20.90 1.99
C MET A 55 11.17 20.51 3.45
N ARG A 56 10.61 21.43 4.23
CA ARG A 56 10.05 21.09 5.55
C ARG A 56 8.56 20.90 5.40
N ALA A 57 8.08 19.68 5.63
CA ALA A 57 6.64 19.44 5.67
C ALA A 57 6.07 20.23 6.86
N THR A 58 5.27 21.26 6.58
CA THR A 58 4.58 22.07 7.60
C THR A 58 3.44 21.28 8.28
N GLN A 59 3.14 20.09 7.75
CA GLN A 59 2.10 19.15 8.21
C GLN A 59 0.71 19.79 8.35
N SER A 60 0.49 21.00 7.82
CA SER A 60 -0.74 21.78 7.99
C SER A 60 -1.22 21.85 9.45
N GLY A 61 -0.29 21.89 10.41
CA GLY A 61 -0.61 21.87 11.84
C GLY A 61 -0.88 20.47 12.44
N SER A 62 -0.81 19.40 11.64
CA SER A 62 -0.81 18.03 12.15
C SER A 62 0.48 17.74 12.92
N THR A 63 0.35 16.99 14.01
CA THR A 63 1.46 16.51 14.83
C THR A 63 1.92 15.10 14.43
N THR A 64 1.32 14.51 13.39
CA THR A 64 1.62 13.12 13.01
C THR A 64 2.95 13.05 12.25
N PRO A 65 4.02 12.52 12.88
CA PRO A 65 5.32 12.50 12.24
C PRO A 65 5.30 11.59 11.01
N PRO A 66 6.07 11.91 9.96
CA PRO A 66 6.19 11.06 8.79
C PRO A 66 6.85 9.72 9.19
N ARG A 67 6.32 8.62 8.66
CA ARG A 67 6.73 7.26 9.04
C ARG A 67 7.42 6.55 7.87
N ASN A 68 8.44 5.77 8.20
CA ASN A 68 9.12 4.87 7.26
C ASN A 68 8.52 3.47 7.37
N THR A 69 7.27 3.33 6.94
CA THR A 69 6.54 2.06 6.95
C THR A 69 5.92 1.78 5.59
N VAL A 70 5.82 0.49 5.26
CA VAL A 70 4.92 -0.03 4.24
C VAL A 70 3.63 -0.42 4.94
N GLU A 71 2.49 -0.05 4.38
CA GLU A 71 1.18 -0.49 4.84
C GLU A 71 0.55 -1.39 3.78
N VAL A 72 -0.07 -2.47 4.24
CA VAL A 72 -0.90 -3.36 3.42
C VAL A 72 -2.28 -3.39 4.03
N MET A 73 -3.26 -3.02 3.23
CA MET A 73 -4.67 -3.17 3.53
C MET A 73 -5.20 -4.39 2.80
N SER A 74 -5.83 -5.31 3.53
CA SER A 74 -6.54 -6.45 2.94
C SER A 74 -8.04 -6.23 3.04
N ILE A 75 -8.75 -6.44 1.94
CA ILE A 75 -10.22 -6.45 1.86
C ILE A 75 -10.62 -7.86 1.45
N LEU A 76 -11.02 -8.70 2.39
CA LEU A 76 -11.18 -10.15 2.17
C LEU A 76 -12.64 -10.57 2.27
N LYS A 77 -13.11 -11.41 1.34
CA LYS A 77 -14.48 -11.95 1.41
C LYS A 77 -14.65 -13.03 2.48
N ALA A 78 -13.57 -13.71 2.84
CA ALA A 78 -13.50 -14.72 3.91
C ALA A 78 -12.07 -14.75 4.48
N PRO A 79 -11.84 -15.31 5.69
CA PRO A 79 -10.51 -15.34 6.30
C PRO A 79 -9.43 -15.92 5.38
N ALA A 80 -8.24 -15.32 5.39
CA ALA A 80 -7.11 -15.76 4.58
C ALA A 80 -5.78 -15.41 5.27
N THR A 81 -4.73 -16.17 4.91
CA THR A 81 -3.36 -15.87 5.30
C THR A 81 -2.79 -14.82 4.36
N VAL A 82 -2.30 -13.70 4.89
CA VAL A 82 -1.65 -12.62 4.13
C VAL A 82 -0.16 -12.65 4.39
N THR A 83 0.62 -12.78 3.32
CA THR A 83 2.09 -12.71 3.35
C THR A 83 2.55 -11.42 2.70
N LEU A 84 3.34 -10.63 3.41
CA LEU A 84 3.91 -9.36 2.99
C LEU A 84 5.42 -9.54 2.80
N ASN A 85 5.98 -9.00 1.72
CA ASN A 85 7.42 -8.92 1.50
C ASN A 85 7.84 -7.46 1.28
N VAL A 86 8.81 -6.98 2.05
CA VAL A 86 9.36 -5.62 1.96
C VAL A 86 10.88 -5.71 1.93
N GLY A 87 11.47 -5.53 0.75
CA GLY A 87 12.92 -5.56 0.59
C GLY A 87 13.56 -6.88 1.04
N GLY A 88 12.86 -8.02 0.89
CA GLY A 88 13.30 -9.34 1.37
C GLY A 88 12.81 -9.71 2.77
N THR A 89 12.40 -8.75 3.60
CA THR A 89 11.76 -9.05 4.89
C THR A 89 10.35 -9.55 4.68
N THR A 90 10.03 -10.75 5.16
CA THR A 90 8.71 -11.36 5.01
C THR A 90 7.97 -11.39 6.34
N LYS A 91 6.66 -11.11 6.33
CA LYS A 91 5.75 -11.28 7.47
C LYS A 91 4.47 -11.96 7.00
N THR A 92 4.04 -12.97 7.75
CA THR A 92 2.80 -13.69 7.50
C THR A 92 1.83 -13.44 8.64
N VAL A 93 0.57 -13.17 8.32
CA VAL A 93 -0.50 -12.89 9.29
C VAL A 93 -1.80 -13.53 8.85
N GLU A 94 -2.61 -14.00 9.80
CA GLU A 94 -4.00 -14.37 9.53
C GLU A 94 -4.87 -13.11 9.55
N ALA A 95 -5.72 -12.97 8.53
CA ALA A 95 -6.63 -11.83 8.40
C ALA A 95 -8.08 -12.33 8.31
N PRO A 96 -9.00 -11.77 9.11
CA PRO A 96 -10.42 -12.10 9.02
C PRO A 96 -11.06 -11.56 7.73
N ALA A 97 -12.30 -11.97 7.47
CA ALA A 97 -13.13 -11.33 6.45
C ALA A 97 -13.34 -9.83 6.76
N GLY A 98 -13.41 -9.01 5.72
CA GLY A 98 -13.50 -7.55 5.82
C GLY A 98 -12.15 -6.87 5.66
N VAL A 99 -12.03 -5.67 6.24
CA VAL A 99 -10.82 -4.85 6.16
C VAL A 99 -9.87 -5.16 7.31
N SER A 100 -8.60 -5.42 7.01
CA SER A 100 -7.50 -5.44 7.98
C SER A 100 -6.32 -4.62 7.46
N GLN A 101 -5.50 -4.10 8.37
CA GLN A 101 -4.33 -3.28 8.05
C GLN A 101 -3.09 -3.83 8.76
N PHE A 102 -1.97 -3.87 8.04
CA PHE A 102 -0.70 -4.37 8.55
C PHE A 102 0.43 -3.45 8.12
N THR A 103 1.39 -3.23 9.01
CA THR A 103 2.57 -2.42 8.70
C THR A 103 3.87 -3.18 8.91
N LEU A 104 4.83 -2.96 8.01
CA LEU A 104 6.24 -3.35 8.16
C LEU A 104 7.15 -2.12 8.05
N PRO A 105 8.36 -2.16 8.62
CA PRO A 105 9.39 -1.16 8.36
C PRO A 105 9.68 -1.03 6.86
N LEU A 106 9.92 0.20 6.40
CA LEU A 106 10.30 0.48 5.02
C LEU A 106 11.77 0.11 4.77
N THR A 107 11.98 -0.86 3.88
CA THR A 107 13.30 -1.36 3.47
C THR A 107 13.50 -1.16 1.96
N THR A 108 14.74 -0.90 1.54
CA THR A 108 15.14 -0.82 0.13
C THR A 108 14.77 -2.11 -0.61
N GLY A 109 14.25 -1.99 -1.83
CA GLY A 109 13.90 -3.13 -2.68
C GLY A 109 12.44 -3.15 -3.12
N THR A 110 11.99 -4.34 -3.50
CA THR A 110 10.62 -4.59 -3.97
C THR A 110 9.65 -4.74 -2.80
N ILE A 111 8.38 -4.39 -3.06
CA ILE A 111 7.30 -4.60 -2.10
C ILE A 111 6.21 -5.42 -2.78
N SER A 112 5.77 -6.47 -2.11
CA SER A 112 4.64 -7.29 -2.56
C SER A 112 3.82 -7.82 -1.39
N ALA A 113 2.59 -8.20 -1.69
CA ALA A 113 1.71 -8.91 -0.77
C ALA A 113 0.92 -9.99 -1.52
N LYS A 114 0.64 -11.09 -0.83
CA LYS A 114 -0.13 -12.23 -1.34
C LYS A 114 -1.10 -12.70 -0.28
N ALA A 115 -2.35 -12.91 -0.65
CA ALA A 115 -3.35 -13.55 0.20
C ALA A 115 -3.59 -14.97 -0.31
N THR A 116 -3.57 -15.93 0.61
CA THR A 116 -3.84 -17.34 0.31
C THR A 116 -4.94 -17.88 1.19
N ARG A 117 -5.83 -18.68 0.60
CA ARG A 117 -6.91 -19.39 1.29
C ARG A 117 -6.96 -20.82 0.76
N SER A 118 -6.92 -21.80 1.66
CA SER A 118 -6.85 -23.23 1.30
C SER A 118 -5.73 -23.57 0.32
N GLY A 119 -4.54 -22.97 0.54
CA GLY A 119 -3.35 -23.17 -0.30
C GLY A 119 -3.37 -22.44 -1.66
N GLN A 120 -4.48 -21.82 -2.04
CA GLN A 120 -4.62 -21.11 -3.32
C GLN A 120 -4.43 -19.60 -3.16
N SER A 121 -3.81 -18.97 -4.15
CA SER A 121 -3.68 -17.50 -4.20
C SER A 121 -5.02 -16.87 -4.54
N VAL A 122 -5.55 -16.01 -3.68
CA VAL A 122 -6.82 -15.31 -3.89
C VAL A 122 -6.63 -13.85 -4.28
N ALA A 123 -5.48 -13.26 -3.93
CA ALA A 123 -5.08 -11.93 -4.36
C ALA A 123 -3.54 -11.80 -4.30
N THR A 124 -2.95 -11.12 -5.27
CA THR A 124 -1.50 -10.84 -5.31
C THR A 124 -1.28 -9.43 -5.81
N VAL A 125 -0.38 -8.70 -5.18
CA VAL A 125 0.03 -7.36 -5.62
C VAL A 125 1.53 -7.21 -5.45
N THR A 126 2.17 -6.65 -6.47
CA THR A 126 3.56 -6.20 -6.42
C THR A 126 3.57 -4.74 -6.80
N SER A 127 4.15 -3.89 -5.95
CA SER A 127 4.28 -2.49 -6.30
C SER A 127 5.23 -2.32 -7.48
N PRO A 128 4.84 -1.55 -8.52
CA PRO A 128 5.76 -1.20 -9.61
C PRO A 128 6.84 -0.22 -9.16
N HIS A 129 6.72 0.34 -7.95
CA HIS A 129 7.63 1.33 -7.40
C HIS A 129 8.53 0.68 -6.34
N LYS A 130 9.83 0.63 -6.60
CA LYS A 130 10.82 0.12 -5.65
C LYS A 130 11.24 1.20 -4.66
N VAL A 131 11.60 0.77 -3.46
CA VAL A 131 12.24 1.65 -2.48
C VAL A 131 13.73 1.71 -2.81
N VAL A 132 14.28 2.92 -2.89
CA VAL A 132 15.69 3.17 -3.20
C VAL A 132 16.37 3.94 -2.07
N SER A 133 17.68 3.75 -1.93
CA SER A 133 18.52 4.48 -0.97
C SER A 133 19.21 5.70 -1.57
N SER A 134 19.28 5.81 -2.90
CA SER A 134 19.90 6.92 -3.63
C SER A 134 18.83 7.64 -4.46
N ILE A 135 18.75 8.96 -4.29
CA ILE A 135 17.74 9.82 -4.92
C ILE A 135 18.37 11.14 -5.35
N ASN A 136 17.93 11.68 -6.49
CA ASN A 136 18.36 13.02 -6.92
C ASN A 136 17.57 14.14 -6.24
N TYR A 137 16.28 13.89 -6.02
CA TYR A 137 15.32 14.82 -5.44
C TYR A 137 14.51 14.14 -4.34
N TRP A 138 14.16 14.91 -3.31
CA TRP A 138 13.40 14.42 -2.19
C TRP A 138 11.92 14.32 -2.54
N ASN A 139 11.39 13.09 -2.58
CA ASN A 139 9.99 12.81 -2.83
C ASN A 139 9.33 12.09 -1.64
N LEU A 140 8.45 12.79 -0.92
CA LEU A 140 7.70 12.22 0.21
C LEU A 140 6.30 11.71 -0.14
N GLN A 141 5.93 11.69 -1.42
CA GLN A 141 4.66 11.13 -1.88
C GLN A 141 4.56 9.64 -1.51
N TYR A 142 3.37 9.23 -1.09
CA TYR A 142 3.01 7.82 -1.00
C TYR A 142 2.65 7.29 -2.38
N TYR A 143 3.15 6.10 -2.70
CA TYR A 143 2.76 5.33 -3.87
C TYR A 143 1.79 4.23 -3.43
N ALA A 144 0.93 3.80 -4.34
CA ALA A 144 -0.05 2.77 -4.07
C ALA A 144 -0.20 1.79 -5.25
N ALA A 145 -0.46 0.53 -4.93
CA ALA A 145 -0.78 -0.52 -5.89
C ALA A 145 -1.87 -1.43 -5.33
N THR A 146 -2.74 -1.95 -6.20
CA THR A 146 -3.83 -2.88 -5.83
C THR A 146 -3.72 -4.18 -6.63
N SER A 147 -4.13 -5.30 -6.01
CA SER A 147 -4.23 -6.60 -6.68
C SER A 147 -5.36 -6.69 -7.71
N ARG A 148 -6.27 -5.72 -7.75
CA ARG A 148 -7.32 -5.64 -8.77
C ARG A 148 -6.81 -5.16 -10.12
N GLU A 149 -5.59 -4.61 -10.15
CA GLU A 149 -4.97 -4.24 -11.40
C GLU A 149 -4.34 -5.46 -12.08
N ASN A 150 -4.91 -5.82 -13.23
CA ASN A 150 -4.29 -6.80 -14.12
C ASN A 150 -3.01 -6.23 -14.72
N PRO A 151 -1.88 -6.97 -14.71
CA PRO A 151 -0.65 -6.56 -15.38
C PRO A 151 -0.73 -6.60 -16.92
N THR A 152 -1.86 -7.02 -17.50
CA THR A 152 -2.04 -7.27 -18.95
C THR A 152 -3.05 -6.34 -19.64
N ARG A 153 -3.34 -5.16 -19.08
CA ARG A 153 -4.23 -4.18 -19.73
C ARG A 153 -3.50 -2.94 -20.22
#